data_AF-A0A2N5ZIM4-F1
#
_entry.id   AF-A0A2N5ZIM4-F1
#
_cell.length_a   1.000
_cell.length_b   1.000
_cell.length_c   1.000
_cell.angle_alpha   90.00
_cell.angle_beta   90.00
_cell.angle_gamma   90.00
#
_symmetry.space_group_name_H-M   'P 1'
#
loop_
_entity.id
_entity.type
_entity.pdbx_description
1 polymer ?
#
loop_
_entity_poly.entity_id
_entity_poly.type
_entity_poly.pdbx_seq_one_letter_code
_entity_poly.pdbx_strand_id
1 'polypeptide(L)'
;MENQIDFKDFADLMLNAEYESEFRIGDAWSYCAEFFIRKQQGNFTGWISYTLAKAERKIPEINDGKIYSSSYDRPHSISIVGSYDLGKRWNISATWVYASGTPVTFPTGRYEQGNKIIPIYSERNGYRMPDYHRMDLSITLKGKEKPNKRLKSDLNISVYNLYNRHNAWMINFSQDEDDPTVTKADLVYVFPIIPSLTWNFHF
;
A
#
# COMPACT_ATOMS: atom_id res chain seq x y z
N MET A 1 -0.39 -22.28 10.16
CA MET A 1 -1.10 -22.88 9.01
C MET A 1 -0.11 -23.81 8.34
N GLU A 2 -0.49 -25.07 8.17
CA GLU A 2 0.30 -26.07 7.45
C GLU A 2 -0.13 -26.04 5.97
N ASN A 3 0.76 -26.44 5.07
CA ASN A 3 0.54 -26.49 3.62
C ASN A 3 0.37 -25.13 2.92
N GLN A 4 1.07 -24.09 3.37
CA GLN A 4 1.12 -22.82 2.66
C GLN A 4 1.91 -22.98 1.36
N ILE A 5 1.30 -22.56 0.26
CA ILE A 5 1.92 -22.54 -1.06
C ILE A 5 2.71 -21.25 -1.25
N ASP A 6 3.91 -21.40 -1.79
CA ASP A 6 4.72 -20.33 -2.38
C ASP A 6 5.39 -20.86 -3.65
N PHE A 7 5.96 -19.98 -4.46
CA PHE A 7 6.71 -20.40 -5.65
C PHE A 7 8.19 -20.58 -5.31
N LYS A 8 8.84 -21.53 -6.00
CA LYS A 8 10.31 -21.63 -6.00
C LYS A 8 10.94 -20.31 -6.44
N ASP A 9 12.18 -20.08 -6.04
CA ASP A 9 12.89 -18.89 -6.50
C ASP A 9 13.12 -18.97 -8.02
N PHE A 10 12.86 -17.85 -8.72
CA PHE A 10 12.90 -17.74 -10.18
C PHE A 10 11.93 -18.69 -10.92
N ALA A 11 10.75 -18.94 -10.34
CA ALA A 11 9.73 -19.78 -10.97
C ALA A 11 9.32 -19.28 -12.36
N ASP A 12 9.21 -20.22 -13.32
CA ASP A 12 8.65 -19.93 -14.64
C ASP A 12 7.16 -20.23 -14.65
N LEU A 13 6.36 -19.17 -14.67
CA LEU A 13 4.90 -19.24 -14.60
C LEU A 13 4.22 -19.01 -15.96
N MET A 14 4.98 -18.68 -17.02
CA MET A 14 4.41 -18.29 -18.30
C MET A 14 4.40 -19.47 -19.27
N LEU A 15 3.21 -20.02 -19.56
CA LEU A 15 3.01 -21.13 -20.51
C LEU A 15 3.85 -22.39 -20.16
N ASN A 16 4.18 -22.57 -18.89
CA ASN A 16 4.91 -23.73 -18.38
C ASN A 16 3.95 -24.93 -18.19
N ALA A 17 4.15 -25.99 -18.96
CA ALA A 17 3.36 -27.23 -18.88
C ALA A 17 3.53 -27.96 -17.53
N GLU A 18 4.62 -27.68 -16.81
CA GLU A 18 4.95 -28.27 -15.50
C GLU A 18 4.86 -27.23 -14.36
N TYR A 19 3.91 -26.29 -14.44
CA TYR A 19 3.73 -25.24 -13.42
C TYR A 19 3.51 -25.81 -11.99
N GLU A 20 3.01 -27.04 -11.87
CA GLU A 20 2.86 -27.71 -10.57
C GLU A 20 4.19 -27.95 -9.86
N SER A 21 5.28 -28.13 -10.62
CA SER A 21 6.64 -28.31 -10.10
C SER A 21 7.26 -27.01 -9.57
N GLU A 22 6.62 -25.87 -9.82
CA GLU A 22 7.04 -24.54 -9.35
C GLU A 22 6.56 -24.26 -7.92
N PHE A 23 5.59 -25.03 -7.41
CA PHE A 23 5.06 -24.84 -6.08
C PHE A 23 6.01 -25.40 -5.01
N ARG A 24 6.06 -24.72 -3.89
CA ARG A 24 6.72 -25.13 -2.67
C ARG A 24 5.73 -25.05 -1.53
N ILE A 25 5.79 -26.06 -0.67
CA ILE A 25 4.86 -26.21 0.44
C ILE A 25 5.66 -26.03 1.73
N GLY A 26 5.10 -25.27 2.65
CA GLY A 26 5.64 -25.19 4.00
C GLY A 26 4.66 -24.59 4.99
N ASP A 27 5.19 -24.01 6.04
CA ASP A 27 4.42 -23.49 7.16
C ASP A 27 4.32 -21.97 7.09
N ALA A 28 3.21 -21.45 7.61
CA ALA A 28 3.01 -20.02 7.78
C ALA A 28 2.41 -19.69 9.14
N TRP A 29 2.84 -18.56 9.70
CA TRP A 29 2.32 -18.02 10.96
C TRP A 29 1.87 -16.58 10.75
N SER A 30 0.76 -16.22 11.40
CA SER A 30 0.29 -14.85 11.43
C SER A 30 -0.19 -14.47 12.83
N TYR A 31 0.16 -13.26 13.23
CA TYR A 31 -0.23 -12.66 14.50
C TYR A 31 -0.84 -11.30 14.19
N CYS A 32 -1.95 -10.95 14.82
CA CYS A 32 -2.63 -9.69 14.56
C CYS A 32 -3.30 -9.17 15.83
N ALA A 33 -3.17 -7.87 16.07
CA ALA A 33 -3.95 -7.13 17.04
C ALA A 33 -4.54 -5.90 16.36
N GLU A 34 -5.85 -5.71 16.50
CA GLU A 34 -6.58 -4.63 15.87
C GLU A 34 -7.29 -3.77 16.92
N PHE A 35 -7.19 -2.46 16.75
CA PHE A 35 -7.80 -1.46 17.60
C PHE A 35 -8.65 -0.54 16.75
N PHE A 36 -9.88 -0.28 17.20
CA PHE A 36 -10.82 0.58 16.49
C PHE A 36 -11.59 1.46 17.48
N ILE A 37 -11.58 2.77 17.23
CA ILE A 37 -12.34 3.74 18.01
C ILE A 37 -13.16 4.59 17.05
N ARG A 38 -14.45 4.79 17.34
CA ARG A 38 -15.36 5.59 16.51
C ARG A 38 -16.18 6.56 17.36
N LYS A 39 -16.29 7.79 16.87
CA LYS A 39 -17.17 8.84 17.41
C LYS A 39 -18.20 9.22 16.36
N GLN A 40 -19.49 9.16 16.72
CA GLN A 40 -20.59 9.39 15.77
C GLN A 40 -21.51 10.56 16.13
N GLN A 41 -21.32 11.18 17.30
CA GLN A 41 -22.24 12.21 17.80
C GLN A 41 -21.54 13.56 17.95
N GLY A 42 -22.30 14.64 17.74
CA GLY A 42 -21.83 16.03 17.82
C GLY A 42 -21.17 16.51 16.52
N ASN A 43 -20.61 17.72 16.56
CA ASN A 43 -20.07 18.39 15.37
C ASN A 43 -18.80 17.73 14.82
N PHE A 44 -18.03 17.03 15.67
CA PHE A 44 -16.87 16.24 15.25
C PHE A 44 -17.25 14.75 15.23
N THR A 45 -17.11 14.10 14.09
CA THR A 45 -17.31 12.65 13.93
C THR A 45 -16.12 12.04 13.23
N GLY A 46 -15.92 10.74 13.37
CA GLY A 46 -14.75 10.09 12.79
C GLY A 46 -14.40 8.78 13.46
N TRP A 47 -13.31 8.18 13.00
CA TRP A 47 -12.78 6.94 13.55
C TRP A 47 -11.28 6.86 13.38
N ILE A 48 -10.67 6.02 14.21
CA ILE A 48 -9.26 5.67 14.18
C ILE A 48 -9.20 4.15 14.20
N SER A 49 -8.45 3.56 13.27
CA SER A 49 -8.10 2.15 13.26
C SER A 49 -6.59 1.99 13.30
N TYR A 50 -6.13 0.99 14.03
CA TYR A 50 -4.74 0.58 14.06
C TYR A 50 -4.65 -0.94 14.08
N THR A 51 -3.88 -1.48 13.15
CA THR A 51 -3.57 -2.90 13.06
C THR A 51 -2.07 -3.07 13.27
N LEU A 52 -1.72 -3.92 14.23
CA LEU A 52 -0.38 -4.45 14.42
C LEU A 52 -0.39 -5.91 13.97
N ALA A 53 0.26 -6.22 12.86
CA ALA A 53 0.25 -7.57 12.28
C ALA A 53 1.67 -8.09 12.03
N LYS A 54 1.86 -9.40 12.07
CA LYS A 54 3.10 -10.05 11.65
C LYS A 54 2.75 -11.30 10.87
N ALA A 55 3.28 -11.46 9.67
CA ALA A 55 3.09 -12.63 8.82
C ALA A 55 4.43 -13.21 8.38
N GLU A 56 4.64 -14.49 8.67
CA GLU A 56 5.89 -15.21 8.45
C GLU A 56 5.64 -16.52 7.73
N ARG A 57 6.61 -16.96 6.95
CA ARG A 57 6.62 -18.23 6.24
C ARG A 57 7.91 -18.98 6.51
N LYS A 58 7.84 -20.31 6.47
CA LYS A 58 9.01 -21.19 6.45
C LYS A 58 8.76 -22.28 5.43
N ILE A 59 9.57 -22.29 4.39
CA ILE A 59 9.51 -23.28 3.33
C ILE A 59 10.89 -23.89 3.23
N PRO A 60 11.05 -25.23 3.37
CA PRO A 60 12.37 -25.86 3.46
C PRO A 60 13.33 -25.51 2.31
N GLU A 61 12.79 -25.30 1.11
CA GLU A 61 13.56 -25.05 -0.11
C GLU A 61 13.81 -23.55 -0.39
N ILE A 62 13.36 -22.66 0.50
CA ILE A 62 13.46 -21.20 0.33
C ILE A 62 14.23 -20.62 1.52
N ASN A 63 15.13 -19.67 1.27
CA ASN A 63 15.98 -19.05 2.30
C ASN A 63 16.72 -20.06 3.19
N ASP A 64 17.24 -21.14 2.61
CA ASP A 64 17.88 -22.25 3.34
C ASP A 64 17.00 -22.86 4.45
N GLY A 65 15.68 -22.86 4.25
CA GLY A 65 14.71 -23.35 5.23
C GLY A 65 14.54 -22.43 6.45
N LYS A 66 15.05 -21.20 6.42
CA LYS A 66 14.88 -20.19 7.47
C LYS A 66 13.50 -19.53 7.35
N ILE A 67 13.03 -19.00 8.48
CA ILE A 67 11.79 -18.21 8.52
C ILE A 67 12.03 -16.88 7.80
N TYR A 68 11.07 -16.44 7.00
CA TYR A 68 11.11 -15.16 6.29
C TYR A 68 9.77 -14.45 6.31
N SER A 69 9.79 -13.14 6.10
CA SER A 69 8.55 -12.34 6.09
C SER A 69 7.70 -12.71 4.87
N SER A 70 6.39 -12.89 5.06
CA SER A 70 5.48 -13.05 3.95
C SER A 70 5.44 -11.77 3.10
N SER A 71 5.19 -11.87 1.79
CA SER A 71 4.99 -10.69 0.94
C SER A 71 3.82 -9.79 1.40
N TYR A 72 2.90 -10.35 2.18
CA TYR A 72 1.77 -9.65 2.79
C TYR A 72 2.04 -9.10 4.20
N ASP A 73 3.26 -9.28 4.73
CA ASP A 73 3.61 -8.85 6.09
C ASP A 73 3.65 -7.32 6.22
N ARG A 74 2.65 -6.74 6.87
CA ARG A 74 2.54 -5.30 7.08
C ARG A 74 2.44 -4.97 8.58
N PRO A 75 3.58 -4.69 9.25
CA PRO A 75 3.66 -4.51 10.70
C PRO A 75 2.67 -3.51 11.28
N HIS A 76 2.62 -2.31 10.71
CA HIS A 76 1.76 -1.25 11.17
C HIS A 76 0.85 -0.78 10.04
N SER A 77 -0.43 -0.62 10.35
CA SER A 77 -1.41 0.02 9.47
C SER A 77 -2.30 0.91 10.32
N ILE A 78 -2.34 2.20 10.02
CA ILE A 78 -3.14 3.20 10.73
C ILE A 78 -4.04 3.89 9.72
N SER A 79 -5.30 4.09 10.09
CA SER A 79 -6.22 4.94 9.34
C SER A 79 -6.99 5.83 10.31
N ILE A 80 -6.97 7.13 10.04
CA ILE A 80 -7.63 8.16 10.83
C ILE A 80 -8.54 8.91 9.87
N VAL A 81 -9.84 8.93 10.17
CA VAL A 81 -10.82 9.68 9.40
C VAL A 81 -11.57 10.60 10.34
N GLY A 82 -11.63 11.87 10.02
CA GLY A 82 -12.33 12.89 10.79
C GLY A 82 -13.19 13.76 9.90
N SER A 83 -14.34 14.16 10.42
CA SER A 83 -15.24 15.12 9.80
C SER A 83 -15.74 16.10 10.86
N TYR A 84 -15.71 17.39 10.54
CA TYR A 84 -16.14 18.46 11.42
C TYR A 84 -17.16 19.36 10.72
N ASP A 85 -18.38 19.39 11.25
CA ASP A 85 -19.40 20.35 10.85
C ASP A 85 -19.16 21.70 11.54
N LEU A 86 -18.66 22.66 10.78
CA LEU A 86 -18.50 24.05 11.19
C LEU A 86 -19.80 24.82 10.90
N GLY A 87 -20.67 24.86 11.90
CA GLY A 87 -22.01 25.41 11.78
C GLY A 87 -22.90 24.55 10.88
N LYS A 88 -23.89 25.17 10.22
CA LYS A 88 -24.88 24.43 9.41
C LYS A 88 -24.45 24.19 7.96
N ARG A 89 -23.38 24.85 7.51
CA ARG A 89 -23.06 24.96 6.08
C ARG A 89 -21.69 24.43 5.71
N TRP A 90 -20.72 24.42 6.61
CA TRP A 90 -19.38 23.97 6.28
C TRP A 90 -19.13 22.62 6.91
N ASN A 91 -18.62 21.69 6.13
CA ASN A 91 -18.11 20.42 6.61
C ASN A 91 -16.67 20.28 6.14
N ILE A 92 -15.75 20.05 7.08
CA ILE A 92 -14.33 19.83 6.81
C ILE A 92 -14.04 18.38 7.13
N SER A 93 -13.54 17.62 6.16
CA SER A 93 -13.17 16.22 6.39
C SER A 93 -11.73 15.95 6.00
N ALA A 94 -11.08 15.09 6.77
CA ALA A 94 -9.70 14.69 6.62
C ALA A 94 -9.57 13.17 6.73
N THR A 95 -8.74 12.59 5.89
CA THR A 95 -8.37 11.18 5.94
C THR A 95 -6.86 11.10 5.97
N TRP A 96 -6.31 10.44 6.97
CA TRP A 96 -4.89 10.17 7.10
C TRP A 96 -4.68 8.67 7.18
N VAL A 97 -3.82 8.15 6.31
CA VAL A 97 -3.49 6.73 6.27
C VAL A 97 -1.98 6.55 6.29
N TYR A 98 -1.53 5.59 7.08
CA TYR A 98 -0.14 5.18 7.17
C TYR A 98 -0.07 3.66 7.14
N ALA A 99 0.92 3.12 6.45
CA ALA A 99 1.21 1.71 6.55
C ALA A 99 2.68 1.42 6.29
N SER A 100 3.24 0.48 7.04
CA SER A 100 4.62 0.03 6.82
C SER A 100 4.78 -0.57 5.42
N GLY A 101 5.99 -0.45 4.88
CA GLY A 101 6.38 -1.06 3.63
C GLY A 101 6.22 -2.58 3.63
N THR A 102 5.77 -3.13 2.51
CA THR A 102 5.68 -4.58 2.30
C THR A 102 7.08 -5.16 2.07
N PRO A 103 7.34 -6.41 2.47
CA PRO A 103 8.61 -7.06 2.22
C PRO A 103 8.85 -7.25 0.73
N VAL A 104 10.11 -7.19 0.37
CA VAL A 104 10.59 -7.28 -1.00
C VAL A 104 11.98 -7.90 -1.02
N THR A 105 12.28 -8.62 -2.09
CA THR A 105 13.62 -9.19 -2.33
C THR A 105 14.35 -8.28 -3.29
N PHE A 106 15.51 -7.77 -2.89
CA PHE A 106 16.31 -6.89 -3.73
C PHE A 106 17.55 -7.64 -4.23
N PRO A 107 18.05 -7.32 -5.45
CA PRO A 107 19.38 -7.74 -5.85
C PRO A 107 20.41 -7.03 -4.96
N THR A 108 21.29 -7.80 -4.32
CA THR A 108 22.36 -7.29 -3.44
C THR A 108 23.72 -7.30 -4.09
N GLY A 109 23.86 -7.99 -5.22
CA GLY A 109 25.09 -8.04 -5.96
C GLY A 109 24.88 -8.40 -7.41
N ARG A 110 26.00 -8.57 -8.11
CA ARG A 110 26.03 -9.00 -9.49
C ARG A 110 27.18 -9.98 -9.69
N TYR A 111 26.98 -10.96 -10.54
CA TYR A 111 27.99 -11.87 -11.02
C TYR A 111 28.21 -11.66 -12.52
N GLU A 112 29.46 -11.50 -12.92
CA GLU A 112 29.83 -11.33 -14.32
C GLU A 112 30.30 -12.68 -14.87
N GLN A 113 29.57 -13.21 -15.85
CA GLN A 113 29.94 -14.44 -16.55
C GLN A 113 30.04 -14.16 -18.05
N GLY A 114 31.27 -14.05 -18.57
CA GLY A 114 31.51 -13.57 -19.91
C GLY A 114 31.03 -12.12 -20.05
N ASN A 115 30.20 -11.83 -21.06
CA ASN A 115 29.56 -10.51 -21.27
C ASN A 115 28.14 -10.42 -20.68
N LYS A 116 27.74 -11.33 -19.77
CA LYS A 116 26.43 -11.31 -19.12
C LYS A 116 26.57 -10.94 -17.65
N ILE A 117 25.72 -10.01 -17.21
CA ILE A 117 25.62 -9.58 -15.82
C ILE A 117 24.39 -10.25 -15.22
N ILE A 118 24.63 -11.12 -14.24
CA ILE A 118 23.60 -11.91 -13.56
C ILE A 118 23.37 -11.29 -12.17
N PRO A 119 22.17 -10.79 -11.85
CA PRO A 119 21.88 -10.25 -10.53
C PRO A 119 21.92 -11.36 -9.46
N ILE A 120 22.56 -11.07 -8.33
CA ILE A 120 22.56 -11.91 -7.13
C ILE A 120 21.52 -11.32 -6.19
N TYR A 121 20.55 -12.13 -5.78
CA TYR A 121 19.50 -11.73 -4.84
C TYR A 121 19.87 -12.08 -3.40
N SER A 122 19.39 -11.26 -2.46
CA SER A 122 19.43 -11.57 -1.02
C SER A 122 18.53 -12.73 -0.65
N GLU A 123 18.43 -12.99 0.65
CA GLU A 123 17.29 -13.69 1.22
C GLU A 123 15.97 -13.08 0.75
N ARG A 124 15.02 -13.97 0.45
CA ARG A 124 13.65 -13.66 0.07
C ARG A 124 12.99 -12.79 1.13
N ASN A 125 12.43 -11.67 0.68
CA ASN A 125 11.71 -10.71 1.51
C ASN A 125 12.53 -10.16 2.69
N GLY A 126 13.86 -10.09 2.54
CA GLY A 126 14.77 -9.52 3.55
C GLY A 126 14.67 -7.99 3.68
N TYR A 127 14.24 -7.30 2.62
CA TYR A 127 14.07 -5.86 2.59
C TYR A 127 12.60 -5.45 2.64
N ARG A 128 12.34 -4.14 2.76
CA ARG A 128 10.99 -3.57 2.69
C ARG A 128 10.95 -2.41 1.72
N MET A 129 9.81 -2.25 1.05
CA MET A 129 9.51 -1.02 0.33
C MET A 129 9.46 0.18 1.28
N PRO A 130 9.56 1.42 0.78
CA PRO A 130 9.29 2.60 1.58
C PRO A 130 7.89 2.56 2.18
N ASP A 131 7.74 3.05 3.40
CA ASP A 131 6.43 3.15 4.06
C ASP A 131 5.44 3.97 3.22
N TYR A 132 4.16 3.64 3.32
CA TYR A 132 3.06 4.38 2.71
C TYR A 132 2.51 5.42 3.69
N HIS A 133 2.25 6.62 3.21
CA HIS A 133 1.64 7.68 4.01
C HIS A 133 0.91 8.68 3.12
N ARG A 134 -0.35 9.00 3.47
CA ARG A 134 -1.20 9.90 2.68
C ARG A 134 -2.14 10.68 3.58
N MET A 135 -2.31 11.97 3.26
CA MET A 135 -3.33 12.83 3.82
C MET A 135 -4.23 13.35 2.71
N ASP A 136 -5.54 13.21 2.89
CA ASP A 136 -6.57 13.75 2.01
C ASP A 136 -7.38 14.79 2.80
N LEU A 137 -7.68 15.93 2.18
CA LEU A 137 -8.48 16.99 2.77
C LEU A 137 -9.66 17.32 1.88
N SER A 138 -10.79 17.63 2.49
CA SER A 138 -11.98 18.09 1.77
C SER A 138 -12.76 19.12 2.58
N ILE A 139 -13.36 20.06 1.86
CA ILE A 139 -14.25 21.07 2.40
C ILE A 139 -15.53 21.03 1.56
N THR A 140 -16.65 20.83 2.22
CA THR A 140 -17.98 20.87 1.62
C THR A 140 -18.72 22.10 2.11
N LEU A 141 -19.16 22.94 1.18
CA LEU A 141 -20.14 23.99 1.41
C LEU A 141 -21.53 23.48 1.08
N LYS A 142 -22.30 23.16 2.12
CA LYS A 142 -23.69 22.74 2.03
C LYS A 142 -24.60 23.90 1.60
N GLY A 143 -25.59 23.57 0.78
CA GLY A 143 -26.64 24.48 0.36
C GLY A 143 -27.41 25.05 1.55
N LYS A 144 -27.93 26.27 1.43
CA LYS A 144 -28.81 26.83 2.48
C LYS A 144 -30.11 26.02 2.55
N GLU A 145 -30.37 25.42 3.71
CA GLU A 145 -31.66 24.79 4.00
C GLU A 145 -32.75 25.86 4.09
N LYS A 146 -33.65 25.89 3.10
CA LYS A 146 -34.86 26.73 3.10
C LYS A 146 -36.08 25.85 2.87
N PRO A 147 -37.16 26.00 3.64
CA PRO A 147 -38.33 25.10 3.59
C PRO A 147 -39.01 25.00 2.21
N ASN A 148 -38.91 26.05 1.37
CA ASN A 148 -39.54 26.08 0.03
C ASN A 148 -38.54 25.97 -1.14
N LYS A 149 -37.28 25.59 -0.89
CA LYS A 149 -36.28 25.50 -1.97
C LYS A 149 -36.26 24.11 -2.57
N ARG A 150 -36.82 23.98 -3.78
CA ARG A 150 -36.84 22.75 -4.59
C ARG A 150 -35.47 22.26 -5.04
N LEU A 151 -34.45 23.13 -5.08
CA LEU A 151 -33.10 22.77 -5.48
C LEU A 151 -32.11 23.05 -4.35
N LYS A 152 -31.56 21.98 -3.77
CA LYS A 152 -30.42 22.05 -2.85
C LYS A 152 -29.16 21.67 -3.62
N SER A 153 -28.05 22.31 -3.31
CA SER A 153 -26.79 21.97 -3.94
C SER A 153 -25.63 22.17 -2.99
N ASP A 154 -24.65 21.29 -3.10
CA ASP A 154 -23.47 21.25 -2.25
C ASP A 154 -22.22 21.33 -3.13
N LEU A 155 -21.28 22.18 -2.74
CA LEU A 155 -20.01 22.32 -3.42
C LEU A 155 -18.93 21.68 -2.56
N ASN A 156 -18.24 20.67 -3.08
CA ASN A 156 -17.10 20.03 -2.43
C ASN A 156 -15.82 20.38 -3.18
N ILE A 157 -14.81 20.79 -2.42
CA ILE A 157 -13.43 20.96 -2.88
C ILE A 157 -12.60 19.97 -2.08
N SER A 158 -11.84 19.11 -2.75
CA SER A 158 -10.94 18.18 -2.08
C SER A 158 -9.59 18.09 -2.75
N VAL A 159 -8.60 17.68 -1.97
CA VAL A 159 -7.23 17.43 -2.41
C VAL A 159 -6.84 16.06 -1.87
N TYR A 160 -6.62 15.13 -2.80
CA TYR A 160 -6.06 13.82 -2.51
C TYR A 160 -4.53 13.92 -2.44
N ASN A 161 -3.92 13.21 -1.50
CA ASN A 161 -2.47 13.20 -1.28
C ASN A 161 -1.86 14.62 -1.16
N LEU A 162 -2.32 15.36 -0.16
CA LEU A 162 -1.98 16.76 0.12
C LEU A 162 -0.46 17.04 0.13
N TYR A 163 0.35 16.08 0.58
CA TYR A 163 1.81 16.23 0.65
C TYR A 163 2.52 15.97 -0.69
N ASN A 164 1.77 15.62 -1.74
CA ASN A 164 2.31 15.16 -3.02
C ASN A 164 3.34 14.03 -2.86
N ARG A 165 3.07 13.10 -1.93
CA ARG A 165 4.03 12.03 -1.62
C ARG A 165 3.96 10.95 -2.69
N HIS A 166 5.10 10.66 -3.32
CA HIS A 166 5.26 9.58 -4.30
C HIS A 166 5.31 8.23 -3.58
N ASN A 167 4.14 7.73 -3.17
CA ASN A 167 3.99 6.43 -2.54
C ASN A 167 4.33 5.31 -3.52
N ALA A 168 5.31 4.46 -3.18
CA ALA A 168 5.74 3.36 -4.04
C ALA A 168 4.60 2.35 -4.23
N TRP A 169 4.27 2.09 -5.49
CA TRP A 169 3.42 0.97 -5.92
C TRP A 169 4.29 -0.26 -6.21
N MET A 170 5.40 -0.06 -6.91
CA MET A 170 6.36 -1.08 -7.28
C MET A 170 7.75 -0.46 -7.44
N ILE A 171 8.79 -1.25 -7.21
CA ILE A 171 10.16 -0.90 -7.55
C ILE A 171 10.63 -1.91 -8.58
N ASN A 172 11.00 -1.43 -9.77
CA ASN A 172 11.58 -2.25 -10.82
C ASN A 172 13.09 -2.16 -10.75
N PHE A 173 13.76 -3.29 -10.92
CA PHE A 173 15.21 -3.34 -11.06
C PHE A 173 15.55 -3.59 -12.52
N SER A 174 16.31 -2.68 -13.10
CA SER A 174 16.76 -2.73 -14.49
C SER A 174 18.27 -2.46 -14.54
N GLN A 175 18.94 -2.97 -15.56
CA GLN A 175 20.31 -2.55 -15.85
C GLN A 175 20.27 -1.23 -16.62
N ASP A 176 21.23 -0.35 -16.34
CA ASP A 176 21.39 0.88 -17.11
C ASP A 176 21.70 0.53 -18.58
N GLU A 177 21.06 1.26 -19.51
CA GLU A 177 21.24 1.07 -20.95
C GLU A 177 22.65 1.46 -21.41
N ASP A 178 23.27 2.45 -20.76
CA ASP A 178 24.60 2.95 -21.10
C ASP A 178 25.71 2.19 -20.37
N ASP A 179 25.44 1.69 -19.17
CA ASP A 179 26.37 0.90 -18.36
C ASP A 179 25.65 -0.28 -17.70
N PRO A 180 25.66 -1.47 -18.32
CA PRO A 180 25.00 -2.66 -17.78
C PRO A 180 25.45 -3.03 -16.36
N THR A 181 26.60 -2.52 -15.90
CA THR A 181 27.09 -2.73 -14.55
C THR A 181 26.28 -1.95 -13.51
N VAL A 182 25.68 -0.82 -13.88
CA VAL A 182 24.80 -0.03 -13.00
C VAL A 182 23.41 -0.66 -12.96
N THR A 183 22.97 -1.04 -11.76
CA THR A 183 21.57 -1.45 -11.53
C THR A 183 20.75 -0.24 -11.11
N LYS A 184 19.74 0.10 -11.91
CA LYS A 184 18.75 1.14 -11.61
C LYS A 184 17.57 0.53 -10.84
N ALA A 185 17.04 1.32 -9.92
CA ALA A 185 15.85 1.00 -9.15
C ALA A 185 14.78 2.06 -9.43
N ASP A 186 13.83 1.74 -10.30
CA ASP A 186 12.78 2.65 -10.73
C ASP A 186 11.57 2.52 -9.82
N LEU A 187 11.30 3.57 -9.04
CA LEU A 187 10.12 3.67 -8.20
C LEU A 187 8.91 4.09 -9.04
N VAL A 188 7.94 3.19 -9.16
CA VAL A 188 6.64 3.47 -9.79
C VAL A 188 5.65 3.92 -8.71
N TYR A 189 5.00 5.07 -8.93
CA TYR A 189 3.91 5.57 -8.10
C TYR A 189 2.72 5.91 -8.99
N VAL A 190 1.49 5.83 -8.45
CA VAL A 190 0.27 6.00 -9.25
C VAL A 190 -0.40 7.35 -9.05
N PHE A 191 -0.55 7.81 -7.80
CA PHE A 191 -1.35 9.00 -7.51
C PHE A 191 -0.54 10.07 -6.75
N PRO A 192 -0.09 11.13 -7.47
CA PRO A 192 0.46 12.34 -6.85
C PRO A 192 -0.67 13.18 -6.21
N ILE A 193 -0.42 14.46 -5.94
CA ILE A 193 -1.47 15.39 -5.50
C ILE A 193 -2.55 15.52 -6.58
N ILE A 194 -3.82 15.35 -6.19
CA ILE A 194 -4.96 15.45 -7.12
C ILE A 194 -6.01 16.39 -6.50
N PRO A 195 -6.16 17.62 -7.04
CA PRO A 195 -7.27 18.48 -6.68
C PRO A 195 -8.55 18.03 -7.38
N SER A 196 -9.70 18.18 -6.71
CA SER A 196 -11.00 17.90 -7.28
C SER A 196 -12.06 18.89 -6.81
N LEU A 197 -13.02 19.14 -7.70
CA LEU A 197 -14.18 19.97 -7.47
C LEU A 197 -15.42 19.16 -7.82
N THR A 198 -16.40 19.09 -6.93
CA THR A 198 -17.65 18.39 -7.15
C THR A 198 -18.81 19.29 -6.79
N TRP A 199 -19.78 19.41 -7.69
CA TRP A 199 -21.02 20.13 -7.44
C TRP A 199 -22.19 19.16 -7.49
N ASN A 200 -22.77 18.87 -6.33
CA ASN A 200 -23.89 17.97 -6.18
C ASN A 200 -25.21 18.75 -6.17
N PHE A 201 -26.22 18.22 -6.87
CA PHE A 201 -27.57 18.78 -6.88
C PHE A 201 -28.56 17.75 -6.35
N HIS A 202 -29.45 18.19 -5.47
CA HIS A 202 -30.51 17.39 -4.88
C HIS A 202 -31.85 18.03 -5.23
N PHE A 203 -32.78 17.20 -5.74
CA PHE A 203 -34.10 17.57 -6.24
C PHE A 203 -35.21 17.13 -5.28
#